data_AF-A0ABD5YDY9-F1
#
_entry.id   AF-A0ABD5YDY9-F1
#
_cell.length_a   1.000
_cell.length_b   1.000
_cell.length_c   1.000
_cell.angle_alpha   90.00
_cell.angle_beta   90.00
_cell.angle_gamma   90.00
#
_symmetry.space_group_name_H-M   'P 1'
#
loop_
_entity.id
_entity.type
_entity.pdbx_description
1 polymer ?
#
loop_
_entity_poly.entity_id
_entity_poly.type
_entity_poly.pdbx_seq_one_letter_code
_entity_poly.pdbx_strand_id
1 'polypeptide(L)'
;MPRWTCGIDGCDAAFDDAESAIVHQTDGHQRHECKVCGTIVPDGYFAIRHAFDEHTRAEFVRAYDADSAAVRRREEIKREIEREADLQRVVDELDRGV
;
A
#
# COMPACT_ATOMS: atom_id res chain seq x y z
N MET A 1 7.24 21.25 -4.45
CA MET A 1 5.98 20.48 -4.24
C MET A 1 6.20 19.58 -3.03
N PRO A 2 5.17 19.28 -2.22
CA PRO A 2 5.33 18.28 -1.17
C PRO A 2 5.78 16.96 -1.80
N ARG A 3 6.82 16.35 -1.26
CA ARG A 3 7.33 15.05 -1.72
C ARG A 3 6.50 13.93 -1.10
N TRP A 4 6.26 12.88 -1.86
CA TRP A 4 5.66 11.63 -1.37
C TRP A 4 6.73 10.85 -0.59
N THR A 5 6.46 10.55 0.67
CA THR A 5 7.40 9.79 1.52
C THR A 5 6.94 8.35 1.68
N CYS A 6 7.89 7.40 1.70
CA CYS A 6 7.58 6.02 2.05
C CYS A 6 7.03 5.94 3.48
N GLY A 7 5.94 5.18 3.66
CA GLY A 7 5.27 5.01 4.96
C GLY A 7 5.62 3.73 5.69
N ILE A 8 6.56 2.93 5.17
CA ILE A 8 6.88 1.59 5.68
C ILE A 8 8.09 1.66 6.62
N ASP A 9 7.92 1.17 7.85
CA ASP A 9 8.98 0.93 8.85
C ASP A 9 10.02 2.05 9.05
N GLY A 10 9.60 3.31 8.93
CA GLY A 10 10.48 4.47 9.09
C GLY A 10 11.43 4.69 7.92
N CYS A 11 11.09 4.20 6.73
CA CYS A 11 11.83 4.48 5.50
C CYS A 11 11.72 5.96 5.12
N ASP A 12 12.85 6.66 5.09
CA ASP A 12 12.93 8.10 4.79
C ASP A 12 12.96 8.41 3.27
N ALA A 13 12.73 7.41 2.41
CA ALA A 13 12.72 7.61 0.96
C ALA A 13 11.60 8.58 0.56
N ALA A 14 11.93 9.53 -0.32
CA ALA A 14 11.03 10.57 -0.77
C ALA A 14 11.08 10.71 -2.30
N PHE A 15 9.91 10.92 -2.91
CA PHE A 15 9.69 10.90 -4.34
C PHE A 15 8.88 12.11 -4.78
N ASP A 16 9.00 12.45 -6.06
CA ASP A 16 8.28 13.60 -6.64
C ASP A 16 6.83 13.24 -7.02
N ASP A 17 6.52 11.95 -7.17
CA ASP A 17 5.19 11.42 -7.50
C ASP A 17 4.83 10.17 -6.70
N ALA A 18 3.54 9.83 -6.69
CA ALA A 18 3.00 8.72 -5.92
C ALA A 18 3.39 7.38 -6.55
N GLU A 19 3.43 7.30 -7.88
CA GLU A 19 3.80 6.11 -8.64
C GLU A 19 5.18 5.61 -8.27
N SER A 20 6.18 6.49 -8.26
CA SER A 20 7.56 6.18 -7.85
C SER A 20 7.63 5.69 -6.41
N ALA A 21 6.82 6.27 -5.51
CA ALA A 21 6.73 5.81 -4.13
C ALA A 21 6.13 4.39 -4.04
N ILE A 22 5.12 4.06 -4.84
CA ILE A 22 4.50 2.72 -4.88
C ILE A 22 5.45 1.68 -5.48
N VAL A 23 6.16 2.03 -6.55
CA VAL A 23 7.20 1.16 -7.15
C VAL A 23 8.28 0.85 -6.11
N HIS A 24 8.77 1.88 -5.41
CA HIS A 24 9.73 1.70 -4.31
C HIS A 24 9.19 0.80 -3.18
N GLN A 25 7.93 0.95 -2.77
CA GLN A 25 7.32 0.07 -1.77
C GLN A 25 7.28 -1.39 -2.22
N THR A 26 7.10 -1.62 -3.53
CA THR A 26 6.97 -2.96 -4.10
C THR A 26 8.30 -3.69 -4.21
N ASP A 27 9.35 -2.99 -4.66
CA ASP A 27 10.66 -3.60 -4.92
C ASP A 27 11.66 -3.43 -3.77
N GLY A 28 11.48 -2.38 -2.97
CA GLY A 28 12.41 -1.97 -1.92
C GLY A 28 12.12 -2.55 -0.54
N HIS A 29 10.97 -3.18 -0.34
CA HIS A 29 10.53 -3.69 0.96
C HIS A 29 10.19 -5.18 0.95
N GLN A 30 10.28 -5.78 2.14
CA GLN A 30 9.84 -7.16 2.36
C GLN A 30 8.35 -7.26 2.02
N ARG A 31 7.97 -8.29 1.26
CA ARG A 31 6.55 -8.58 1.00
C ARG A 31 5.80 -8.85 2.31
N HIS A 32 4.52 -8.47 2.33
CA HIS A 32 3.63 -8.58 3.47
C HIS A 32 2.74 -9.82 3.36
N GLU A 33 2.61 -10.57 4.45
CA GLU A 33 1.64 -11.64 4.57
C GLU A 33 0.30 -11.08 5.05
N CYS A 34 -0.76 -11.25 4.25
CA CYS A 34 -2.10 -10.86 4.67
C CYS A 34 -2.57 -11.74 5.85
N LYS A 35 -2.77 -11.16 7.04
CA LYS A 35 -3.24 -11.90 8.23
C LYS A 35 -4.68 -12.41 8.11
N VAL A 36 -5.43 -11.97 7.10
CA VAL A 36 -6.80 -12.45 6.85
C VAL A 36 -6.80 -13.76 6.08
N CYS A 37 -5.97 -13.89 5.03
CA CYS A 37 -6.01 -15.04 4.11
C CYS A 37 -4.66 -15.74 3.86
N GLY A 38 -3.54 -15.23 4.38
CA GLY A 38 -2.20 -15.80 4.22
C GLY A 38 -1.50 -15.48 2.89
N THR A 39 -2.14 -14.75 1.97
CA THR A 39 -1.52 -14.38 0.69
C THR A 39 -0.33 -13.42 0.90
N ILE A 40 0.78 -13.69 0.20
CA ILE A 40 1.95 -12.81 0.16
C ILE A 40 1.77 -11.74 -0.91
N VAL A 41 1.64 -10.49 -0.49
CA VAL A 41 1.43 -9.32 -1.35
C VAL A 41 2.59 -8.33 -1.19
N PRO A 42 2.85 -7.42 -2.14
CA PRO A 42 3.76 -6.31 -1.88
C PRO A 42 3.27 -5.48 -0.68
N ASP A 43 4.20 -4.95 0.11
CA ASP A 43 3.87 -4.12 1.26
C ASP A 43 3.41 -2.71 0.82
N GLY A 44 3.07 -1.85 1.77
CA GLY A 44 2.63 -0.49 1.52
C GLY A 44 1.26 -0.44 0.84
N TYR A 45 1.16 0.31 -0.25
CA TYR A 45 -0.12 0.56 -0.93
C TYR A 45 -0.82 -0.72 -1.37
N PHE A 46 -0.10 -1.70 -1.95
CA PHE A 46 -0.73 -2.93 -2.44
C PHE A 46 -1.25 -3.82 -1.30
N ALA A 47 -0.59 -3.84 -0.14
CA ALA A 47 -1.10 -4.51 1.06
C ALA A 47 -2.39 -3.86 1.56
N ILE A 48 -2.46 -2.52 1.58
CA ILE A 48 -3.67 -1.78 1.94
C ILE A 48 -4.78 -2.05 0.93
N ARG A 49 -4.52 -1.92 -0.37
CA ARG A 49 -5.49 -2.16 -1.43
C ARG A 49 -6.07 -3.56 -1.33
N HIS A 50 -5.22 -4.58 -1.24
CA HIS A 50 -5.65 -5.97 -1.04
C HIS A 50 -6.56 -6.13 0.19
N ALA A 51 -6.15 -5.56 1.33
CA ALA A 51 -6.89 -5.69 2.57
C ALA A 51 -8.33 -5.12 2.50
N PHE A 52 -8.55 -4.06 1.72
CA PHE A 52 -9.83 -3.36 1.66
C PHE A 52 -10.65 -3.61 0.38
N ASP A 53 -10.06 -4.25 -0.64
CA ASP A 53 -10.79 -4.72 -1.83
C ASP A 53 -11.21 -6.18 -1.69
N GLU A 54 -10.38 -7.03 -1.07
CA GLU A 54 -10.62 -8.47 -1.01
C GLU A 54 -11.27 -8.91 0.31
N HIS A 55 -11.23 -8.08 1.35
CA HIS A 55 -11.75 -8.41 2.68
C HIS A 55 -12.63 -7.31 3.25
N THR A 56 -13.48 -7.68 4.20
CA THR A 56 -14.31 -6.74 4.94
C THR A 56 -13.53 -6.05 6.06
N ARG A 57 -13.99 -4.86 6.47
CA ARG A 57 -13.47 -4.16 7.66
C ARG A 57 -13.47 -5.04 8.92
N ALA A 58 -14.51 -5.88 9.08
CA ALA A 58 -14.63 -6.75 10.24
C ALA A 58 -13.56 -7.85 10.25
N GLU A 59 -13.23 -8.40 9.08
CA GLU A 59 -12.13 -9.36 8.95
C GLU A 59 -10.78 -8.72 9.21
N PHE A 60 -10.53 -7.54 8.63
CA PHE A 60 -9.31 -6.77 8.89
C PHE A 60 -9.13 -6.48 10.39
N VAL A 61 -10.16 -5.95 11.05
CA VAL A 61 -10.15 -5.66 12.49
C VAL A 61 -9.79 -6.90 13.31
N ARG A 62 -10.40 -8.04 13.02
CA ARG A 62 -10.14 -9.29 13.75
C ARG A 62 -8.75 -9.84 13.51
N ALA A 63 -8.28 -9.83 12.25
CA ALA A 63 -7.00 -10.42 11.89
C ALA A 63 -5.79 -9.57 12.33
N TYR A 64 -5.96 -8.25 12.35
CA TYR A 64 -4.90 -7.29 12.67
C TYR A 64 -5.01 -6.68 14.08
N ASP A 65 -6.00 -7.08 14.87
CA ASP A 65 -6.34 -6.44 16.16
C ASP A 65 -6.46 -4.91 16.02
N ALA A 66 -7.12 -4.48 14.94
CA ALA A 66 -7.15 -3.08 14.53
C ALA A 66 -8.37 -2.33 15.09
N ASP A 67 -8.20 -1.05 15.39
CA ASP A 67 -9.33 -0.19 15.77
C ASP A 67 -9.97 0.52 14.55
N SER A 68 -11.08 1.21 14.79
CA SER A 68 -11.77 1.96 13.74
C SER A 68 -10.93 3.11 13.16
N ALA A 69 -9.97 3.65 13.93
CA ALA A 69 -9.09 4.70 13.45
C ALA A 69 -8.04 4.15 12.46
N ALA A 70 -7.50 2.97 12.74
CA ALA A 70 -6.57 2.25 11.89
C ALA A 70 -7.20 1.87 10.54
N VAL A 71 -8.48 1.50 10.55
CA VAL A 71 -9.28 1.28 9.33
C VAL A 71 -9.43 2.59 8.55
N ARG A 72 -9.95 3.64 9.20
CA ARG A 72 -10.19 4.94 8.53
C ARG A 72 -8.93 5.50 7.90
N ARG A 73 -7.80 5.47 8.61
CA ARG A 73 -6.51 5.96 8.09
C ARG A 73 -6.08 5.20 6.82
N ARG A 74 -6.20 3.88 6.80
CA ARG A 74 -5.78 3.07 5.64
C ARG A 74 -6.69 3.28 4.44
N GLU A 75 -8.00 3.38 4.65
CA GLU A 75 -8.91 3.70 3.56
C GLU A 75 -8.70 5.13 3.02
N GLU A 76 -8.33 6.08 3.87
CA GLU A 76 -7.97 7.44 3.45
C GLU A 76 -6.70 7.45 2.60
N ILE A 77 -5.63 6.81 3.08
CA ILE A 77 -4.37 6.61 2.32
C ILE A 77 -4.66 5.96 0.96
N LYS A 78 -5.43 4.86 0.94
CA LYS A 78 -5.80 4.18 -0.30
C LYS A 78 -6.49 5.13 -1.28
N ARG A 79 -7.49 5.87 -0.81
CA ARG A 79 -8.25 6.82 -1.63
C ARG A 79 -7.40 8.00 -2.10
N GLU A 80 -6.47 8.49 -1.29
CA GLU A 80 -5.54 9.56 -1.68
C GLU A 80 -4.62 9.10 -2.80
N ILE A 81 -3.99 7.94 -2.62
CA ILE A 81 -3.13 7.34 -3.63
C ILE A 81 -3.90 7.09 -4.93
N GLU A 82 -5.11 6.53 -4.86
CA GLU A 82 -5.93 6.26 -6.05
C GLU A 82 -6.44 7.51 -6.78
N ARG A 83 -6.44 8.67 -6.13
CA ARG A 83 -6.77 9.94 -6.79
C ARG A 83 -5.57 10.54 -7.51
N GLU A 84 -4.37 10.31 -7.00
CA GLU A 84 -3.14 10.98 -7.45
C GLU A 84 -2.33 10.10 -8.42
N ALA A 85 -2.32 8.79 -8.21
CA ALA A 85 -1.48 7.84 -8.95
C ALA A 85 -2.22 7.18 -10.12
N ASP A 86 -1.53 7.08 -11.26
CA ASP A 86 -1.91 6.20 -12.36
C ASP A 86 -1.41 4.77 -12.09
N LEU A 87 -2.29 3.91 -11.58
CA LEU A 87 -1.94 2.52 -11.24
C LEU A 87 -1.57 1.67 -12.46
N GLN A 88 -2.02 2.02 -13.67
CA GLN A 88 -1.57 1.31 -14.87
C GLN A 88 -0.10 1.61 -15.13
N ARG A 89 0.32 2.87 -14.97
CA ARG A 89 1.74 3.23 -15.09
C ARG A 89 2.63 2.53 -14.07
N VAL A 90 2.16 2.38 -12.82
CA VAL A 90 2.88 1.61 -11.79
C VAL A 90 3.10 0.17 -12.22
N VAL A 91 2.06 -0.50 -12.71
CA VAL A 91 2.16 -1.90 -13.18
C VAL A 91 3.10 -2.01 -14.39
N ASP A 92 2.95 -1.11 -15.36
CA ASP A 92 3.82 -1.07 -16.55
C ASP A 92 5.30 -0.87 -16.18
N GLU A 93 5.59 -0.11 -15.11
CA GLU A 93 6.96 0.12 -14.64
C GLU A 93 7.54 -1.10 -13.91
N LEU A 94 6.74 -1.74 -13.05
CA LEU A 94 7.14 -2.98 -12.37
C LEU A 94 7.41 -4.12 -13.35
N ASP A 95 6.60 -4.26 -14.41
CA ASP A 95 6.78 -5.29 -15.43
C ASP A 95 8.03 -5.07 -16.29
N ARG A 96 8.51 -3.82 -16.42
CA ARG A 96 9.76 -3.51 -17.15
C ARG A 96 11.03 -3.77 -16.33
N GLY A 97 10.90 -3.90 -15.01
CA GLY A 97 12.01 -4.22 -14.11
C GLY A 97 12.38 -5.71 -14.06
N VAL A 98 11.61 -6.58 -14.75
CA VAL A 98 11.77 -8.05 -14.81
C VAL A 98 12.58 -8.49 -16.04
#